data_AF-A0A654T5C0-F1
#
_entry.id   AF-A0A654T5C0-F1
#
_cell.length_a   1.000
_cell.length_b   1.000
_cell.length_c   1.000
_cell.angle_alpha   90.00
_cell.angle_beta   90.00
_cell.angle_gamma   90.00
#
_symmetry.space_group_name_H-M   'P 1'
#
loop_
_entity.id
_entity.type
_entity.pdbx_description
1 polymer ?
#
loop_
_entity_poly.entity_id
_entity_poly.type
_entity_poly.pdbx_seq_one_letter_code
_entity_poly.pdbx_strand_id
1 'polypeptide(L)'
;MGLSARPVIEQALLDNGVETRTGVSVAAVSPGGVTLSSGERLAAATVVWCAGMRASRLTEQLPVARDRLGRLQVDDYLRVIGVPAMFAAGDVAAARMDDEHLSVMSCQHGRPMGRYAGCNVINDLFDQPLLALRIPWYVTVLDLGSAGAVYTEGWERKVVSQGAPAKTTKQSINTRRIYPPLNGSRADLLAAAAPRVQPRP
;
A
#
# COMPACT_ATOMS: atom_id res chain seq x y z
N MET A 1 -12.67 -1.10 1.86
CA MET A 1 -11.95 -2.16 2.61
C MET A 1 -12.82 -3.41 2.74
N GLY A 2 -13.31 -3.96 1.62
CA GLY A 2 -14.30 -5.04 1.67
C GLY A 2 -15.70 -4.56 2.13
N LEU A 3 -16.69 -5.46 2.05
CA LEU A 3 -18.07 -5.18 2.48
C LEU A 3 -18.18 -5.02 3.99
N SER A 4 -17.35 -5.73 4.77
CA SER A 4 -17.41 -5.72 6.23
C SER A 4 -17.10 -4.36 6.85
N ALA A 5 -16.16 -3.59 6.29
CA ALA A 5 -15.79 -2.27 6.82
C ALA A 5 -16.68 -1.13 6.31
N ARG A 6 -17.50 -1.37 5.29
CA ARG A 6 -18.29 -0.32 4.63
C ARG A 6 -19.25 0.40 5.59
N PRO A 7 -20.05 -0.28 6.43
CA PRO A 7 -20.96 0.41 7.36
C PRO A 7 -20.21 1.31 8.35
N VAL A 8 -19.05 0.87 8.84
CA VAL A 8 -18.21 1.65 9.78
C VAL A 8 -17.70 2.93 9.11
N ILE A 9 -17.27 2.84 7.85
CA ILE A 9 -16.78 3.98 7.08
C ILE A 9 -17.93 4.93 6.76
N GLU A 10 -19.07 4.43 6.28
CA GLU A 10 -20.24 5.25 5.93
C GLU A 10 -20.77 6.01 7.15
N GLN A 11 -20.87 5.36 8.32
CA GLN A 11 -21.25 6.02 9.56
C GLN A 11 -20.26 7.12 9.94
N ALA A 12 -18.94 6.83 9.90
CA ALA A 12 -17.94 7.84 10.22
C ALA A 12 -17.97 9.05 9.27
N LEU A 13 -18.20 8.83 7.98
CA LEU A 13 -18.36 9.92 7.01
C LEU A 13 -19.60 10.75 7.33
N LEU A 14 -20.73 10.10 7.63
CA LEU A 14 -21.97 10.77 8.02
C LEU A 14 -21.80 11.62 9.29
N ASP A 15 -21.17 11.07 10.32
CA ASP A 15 -20.92 11.74 11.60
C ASP A 15 -20.01 12.98 11.44
N ASN A 16 -19.21 13.02 10.37
CA ASN A 16 -18.35 14.16 10.01
C ASN A 16 -19.00 15.11 8.99
N GLY A 17 -20.29 14.93 8.66
CA GLY A 17 -21.00 15.77 7.69
C GLY A 17 -20.49 15.61 6.26
N VAL A 18 -19.84 14.50 5.94
CA VAL A 18 -19.33 14.23 4.59
C VAL A 18 -20.47 13.70 3.73
N GLU A 19 -20.84 14.49 2.72
CA GLU A 19 -21.78 14.08 1.69
C GLU A 19 -21.12 13.07 0.74
N THR A 20 -21.79 11.94 0.51
CA THR A 20 -21.28 10.88 -0.37
C THR A 20 -22.13 10.77 -1.64
N ARG A 21 -21.47 10.48 -2.77
CA ARG A 21 -22.09 10.12 -4.05
C ARG A 21 -21.53 8.77 -4.47
N THR A 22 -22.33 7.72 -4.39
CA THR A 22 -21.94 6.36 -4.78
C THR A 22 -22.66 5.94 -6.06
N GLY A 23 -22.16 4.91 -6.75
CA GLY A 23 -22.75 4.43 -8.02
C GLY A 23 -22.51 5.36 -9.22
N VAL A 24 -21.75 6.43 -9.05
CA VAL A 24 -21.36 7.39 -10.10
C VAL A 24 -19.83 7.49 -10.16
N SER A 25 -19.30 7.84 -11.33
CA SER A 25 -17.87 8.10 -11.52
C SER A 25 -17.62 9.56 -11.90
N VAL A 26 -16.38 10.02 -11.75
CA VAL A 26 -15.94 11.31 -12.27
C VAL A 26 -15.68 11.18 -13.76
N ALA A 27 -16.41 11.93 -14.58
CA ALA A 27 -16.24 11.99 -16.03
C ALA A 27 -15.22 13.04 -16.46
N ALA A 28 -15.21 14.21 -15.78
CA ALA A 28 -14.26 15.28 -16.06
C ALA A 28 -13.99 16.15 -14.83
N VAL A 29 -12.78 16.70 -14.74
CA VAL A 29 -12.39 17.73 -13.76
C VAL A 29 -12.09 19.01 -14.52
N SER A 30 -12.64 20.12 -14.04
CA SER A 30 -12.48 21.47 -14.60
C SER A 30 -12.07 22.46 -13.51
N PRO A 31 -11.57 23.67 -13.84
CA PRO A 31 -11.23 24.67 -12.83
C PRO A 31 -12.38 25.05 -11.89
N GLY A 32 -13.63 24.91 -12.34
CA GLY A 32 -14.82 25.24 -11.55
C GLY A 32 -15.48 24.05 -10.85
N GLY A 33 -14.90 22.85 -10.92
CA GLY A 33 -15.43 21.65 -10.26
C GLY A 33 -15.44 20.41 -11.13
N VAL A 34 -16.33 19.47 -10.80
CA VAL A 34 -16.32 18.09 -11.32
C VAL A 34 -17.62 17.79 -12.07
N THR A 35 -17.51 17.10 -13.21
CA THR A 35 -18.65 16.52 -13.93
C THR A 35 -18.71 15.02 -13.65
N LEU A 36 -19.87 14.53 -13.21
CA LEU A 36 -20.11 13.13 -12.93
C LEU A 36 -20.60 12.40 -14.19
N SER A 37 -20.49 11.07 -14.19
CA SER A 37 -20.98 10.21 -15.28
C SER A 37 -22.50 10.29 -15.50
N SER A 38 -23.25 10.79 -14.51
CA SER A 38 -24.68 11.09 -14.63
C SER A 38 -24.99 12.36 -15.42
N GLY A 39 -23.96 13.17 -15.73
CA GLY A 39 -24.12 14.52 -16.30
C GLY A 39 -24.25 15.62 -15.24
N GLU A 40 -24.41 15.28 -13.95
CA GLU A 40 -24.43 16.24 -12.85
C GLU A 40 -23.09 16.98 -12.74
N ARG A 41 -23.15 18.30 -12.52
CA ARG A 41 -21.98 19.14 -12.28
C ARG A 41 -21.94 19.60 -10.83
N LEU A 42 -20.86 19.25 -10.14
CA LEU A 42 -20.57 19.70 -8.78
C LEU A 42 -19.61 20.88 -8.84
N ALA A 43 -20.05 22.04 -8.36
CA ALA A 43 -19.19 23.22 -8.21
C ALA A 43 -18.23 23.02 -7.04
N ALA A 44 -16.93 23.19 -7.27
CA ALA A 44 -15.91 23.09 -6.24
C ALA A 44 -14.70 23.94 -6.58
N ALA A 45 -14.20 24.71 -5.62
CA ALA A 45 -12.94 25.46 -5.75
C ALA A 45 -11.70 24.55 -5.58
N THR A 46 -11.86 23.44 -4.85
CA THR A 46 -10.80 22.48 -4.55
C THR A 46 -11.26 21.08 -4.90
N VAL A 47 -10.44 20.36 -5.67
CA VAL A 47 -10.65 18.95 -6.01
C VAL A 47 -9.43 18.16 -5.58
N VAL A 48 -9.63 17.14 -4.75
CA VAL A 48 -8.57 16.23 -4.30
C VAL A 48 -8.83 14.84 -4.90
N TRP A 49 -7.86 14.31 -5.65
CA TRP A 49 -8.00 13.02 -6.33
C TRP A 49 -7.37 11.87 -5.54
N CYS A 50 -8.21 10.97 -5.03
CA CYS A 50 -7.80 9.80 -4.24
C CYS A 50 -8.28 8.46 -4.86
N ALA A 51 -8.68 8.44 -6.13
CA ALA A 51 -9.43 7.31 -6.71
C ALA A 51 -8.55 6.19 -7.34
N GLY A 52 -7.23 6.33 -7.35
CA GLY A 52 -6.35 5.29 -7.87
C GLY A 52 -4.88 5.67 -7.88
N MET A 53 -4.05 4.65 -8.00
CA MET A 53 -2.59 4.78 -8.07
C MET A 53 -2.08 4.21 -9.40
N ARG A 54 -0.91 4.68 -9.82
CA ARG A 54 -0.14 4.16 -10.94
C ARG A 54 1.31 4.04 -10.51
N ALA A 55 1.99 3.00 -10.98
CA ALA A 55 3.44 2.89 -10.81
C ALA A 55 4.15 4.04 -11.54
N SER A 56 5.40 4.32 -11.13
CA SER A 56 6.25 5.30 -11.80
C SER A 56 6.44 4.96 -13.28
N ARG A 57 6.41 5.97 -14.16
CA ARG A 57 6.68 5.80 -15.59
C ARG A 57 8.12 5.35 -15.90
N LEU A 58 9.02 5.36 -14.93
CA LEU A 58 10.36 4.78 -15.10
C LEU A 58 10.29 3.29 -15.50
N THR A 59 9.24 2.57 -15.11
CA THR A 59 9.04 1.17 -15.53
C THR A 59 8.86 1.03 -17.05
N GLU A 60 8.45 2.10 -17.74
CA GLU A 60 8.24 2.10 -19.20
C GLU A 60 9.54 2.05 -20.01
N GLN A 61 10.67 2.33 -19.36
CA GLN A 61 11.99 2.27 -19.99
C GLN A 61 12.54 0.84 -20.08
N LEU A 62 11.90 -0.12 -19.42
CA LEU A 62 12.33 -1.51 -19.42
C LEU A 62 11.58 -2.30 -20.50
N PRO A 63 12.27 -3.15 -21.29
CA PRO A 63 11.66 -3.95 -22.35
C PRO A 63 10.95 -5.20 -21.80
N VAL A 64 10.17 -5.04 -20.73
CA VAL A 64 9.46 -6.14 -20.04
C VAL A 64 7.98 -5.83 -19.86
N ALA A 65 7.21 -6.90 -19.64
CA ALA A 65 5.79 -6.80 -19.34
C ALA A 65 5.55 -6.04 -18.02
N ARG A 66 4.49 -5.25 -18.03
CA ARG A 66 3.99 -4.53 -16.85
C ARG A 66 2.52 -4.89 -16.66
N ASP A 67 2.08 -4.90 -15.41
CA ASP A 67 0.65 -5.08 -15.13
C ASP A 67 -0.17 -3.85 -15.52
N ARG A 68 -1.50 -3.95 -15.38
CA ARG A 68 -2.43 -2.86 -15.72
C ARG A 68 -2.19 -1.56 -14.94
N LEU A 69 -1.43 -1.58 -13.84
CA LEU A 69 -1.07 -0.40 -13.03
C LEU A 69 0.32 0.14 -13.38
N GLY A 70 1.05 -0.50 -14.29
CA GLY A 70 2.41 -0.14 -14.70
C GLY A 70 3.51 -0.80 -13.87
N ARG A 71 3.18 -1.79 -13.03
CA ARG A 71 4.14 -2.46 -12.14
C ARG A 71 4.90 -3.55 -12.87
N LEU A 72 6.16 -3.72 -12.51
CA LEU A 72 7.06 -4.77 -13.01
C LEU A 72 6.74 -6.08 -12.31
N GLN A 73 6.61 -7.16 -13.06
CA GLN A 73 6.53 -8.50 -12.49
C GLN A 73 7.89 -8.91 -11.94
N VAL A 74 7.90 -9.45 -10.73
CA VAL A 74 9.12 -9.95 -10.09
C VAL A 74 8.96 -11.40 -9.63
N ASP A 75 10.09 -12.10 -9.51
CA ASP A 75 10.14 -13.42 -8.87
C ASP A 75 10.06 -13.30 -7.33
N ASP A 76 10.11 -14.45 -6.64
CA ASP A 76 10.05 -14.51 -5.17
C ASP A 76 11.23 -13.82 -4.47
N TYR A 77 12.30 -13.51 -5.21
CA TYR A 77 13.50 -12.83 -4.73
C TYR A 77 13.50 -11.34 -5.10
N LEU A 78 12.40 -10.84 -5.67
CA LEU A 78 12.20 -9.46 -6.12
C LEU A 78 13.04 -9.06 -7.34
N ARG A 79 13.57 -10.03 -8.10
CA ARG A 79 14.20 -9.78 -9.40
C ARG A 79 13.16 -9.56 -10.47
N VAL A 80 13.38 -8.60 -11.35
CA VAL A 80 12.50 -8.30 -12.48
C VAL A 80 12.54 -9.47 -13.47
N ILE A 81 11.38 -10.05 -13.76
CA ILE A 81 11.28 -11.15 -14.72
C ILE A 81 11.68 -10.63 -16.11
N GLY A 82 12.69 -11.26 -16.70
CA GLY A 82 13.27 -10.87 -17.99
C GLY A 82 14.48 -9.93 -17.89
N VAL A 83 14.82 -9.41 -16.70
CA VAL A 83 16.04 -8.61 -16.47
C VAL A 83 16.73 -9.07 -15.17
N PRO A 84 17.49 -10.18 -15.20
CA PRO A 84 17.98 -10.84 -13.99
C PRO A 84 18.82 -9.96 -13.05
N ALA A 85 19.59 -9.01 -13.61
CA ALA A 85 20.43 -8.08 -12.84
C ALA A 85 19.66 -6.91 -12.21
N MET A 86 18.32 -6.90 -12.28
CA MET A 86 17.50 -5.81 -11.78
C MET A 86 16.52 -6.28 -10.72
N PHE A 87 16.43 -5.53 -9.63
CA PHE A 87 15.47 -5.75 -8.55
C PHE A 87 14.46 -4.61 -8.51
N ALA A 88 13.21 -4.94 -8.18
CA ALA A 88 12.15 -3.95 -8.00
C ALA A 88 11.44 -4.15 -6.66
N ALA A 89 11.14 -3.04 -5.98
CA ALA A 89 10.51 -3.03 -4.67
C ALA A 89 9.49 -1.90 -4.55
N GLY A 90 8.58 -2.02 -3.60
CA GLY A 90 7.56 -1.00 -3.35
C GLY A 90 6.49 -0.97 -4.43
N ASP A 91 5.97 0.21 -4.68
CA ASP A 91 4.78 0.41 -5.50
C ASP A 91 4.98 0.08 -6.98
N VAL A 92 6.22 0.00 -7.45
CA VAL A 92 6.55 -0.41 -8.82
C VAL A 92 6.60 -1.92 -9.01
N ALA A 93 6.58 -2.72 -7.94
CA ALA A 93 6.72 -4.18 -8.01
C ALA A 93 5.37 -4.91 -7.83
N ALA A 94 5.11 -5.84 -8.73
CA ALA A 94 4.06 -6.84 -8.62
C ALA A 94 4.71 -8.18 -8.20
N ALA A 95 4.81 -8.40 -6.88
CA ALA A 95 5.42 -9.59 -6.31
C ALA A 95 4.36 -10.53 -5.74
N ARG A 96 4.61 -11.84 -5.75
CA ARG A 96 3.74 -12.84 -5.12
C ARG A 96 3.92 -12.79 -3.61
N MET A 97 2.85 -12.46 -2.87
CA MET A 97 2.87 -12.44 -1.40
C MET A 97 2.52 -13.82 -0.84
N ASP A 98 1.70 -14.57 -1.57
CA ASP A 98 1.42 -15.99 -1.41
C ASP A 98 1.14 -16.59 -2.82
N ASP A 99 0.61 -17.81 -2.89
CA ASP A 99 0.43 -18.49 -4.18
C ASP A 99 -0.71 -17.90 -5.02
N GLU A 100 -1.63 -17.19 -4.38
CA GLU A 100 -2.85 -16.64 -5.00
C GLU A 100 -2.77 -15.12 -5.19
N HIS A 101 -2.05 -14.42 -4.31
CA HIS A 101 -2.13 -12.98 -4.19
C HIS A 101 -0.82 -12.27 -4.55
N LEU A 102 -0.96 -11.22 -5.36
CA LEU A 102 0.08 -10.25 -5.61
C LEU A 102 0.08 -9.16 -4.53
N SER A 103 1.23 -8.51 -4.36
CA SER A 103 1.36 -7.31 -3.56
C SER A 103 0.32 -6.26 -3.94
N VAL A 104 -0.12 -5.49 -2.95
CA VAL A 104 -0.76 -4.20 -3.16
C VAL A 104 0.24 -3.07 -2.91
N MET A 105 0.02 -1.92 -3.53
CA MET A 105 0.78 -0.67 -3.32
C MET A 105 0.48 -0.16 -1.89
N SER A 106 1.32 -0.53 -0.94
CA SER A 106 1.13 -0.23 0.49
C SER A 106 2.45 -0.31 1.25
N CYS A 107 2.52 0.40 2.38
CA CYS A 107 3.68 0.32 3.28
C CYS A 107 3.88 -1.08 3.90
N GLN A 108 2.82 -1.90 4.00
CA GLN A 108 2.93 -3.28 4.48
C GLN A 108 3.84 -4.10 3.58
N HIS A 109 3.70 -3.98 2.26
CA HIS A 109 4.51 -4.73 1.30
C HIS A 109 5.78 -3.98 0.91
N GLY A 110 5.70 -2.66 0.71
CA GLY A 110 6.84 -1.90 0.19
C GLY A 110 8.05 -1.86 1.13
N ARG A 111 7.82 -1.79 2.45
CA ARG A 111 8.91 -1.80 3.44
C ARG A 111 9.71 -3.12 3.45
N PRO A 112 9.09 -4.30 3.62
CA PRO A 112 9.82 -5.56 3.53
C PRO A 112 10.41 -5.77 2.13
N MET A 113 9.71 -5.38 1.04
CA MET A 113 10.32 -5.44 -0.29
C MET A 113 11.63 -4.68 -0.38
N GLY A 114 11.71 -3.46 0.15
CA GLY A 114 12.95 -2.68 0.14
C GLY A 114 14.09 -3.37 0.90
N ARG A 115 13.79 -3.96 2.06
CA ARG A 115 14.78 -4.69 2.87
C ARG A 115 15.29 -5.95 2.18
N TYR A 116 14.39 -6.75 1.61
CA TYR A 116 14.72 -8.00 0.93
C TYR A 116 15.42 -7.75 -0.40
N ALA A 117 14.93 -6.81 -1.23
CA ALA A 117 15.55 -6.47 -2.50
C ALA A 117 16.96 -5.91 -2.29
N GLY A 118 17.14 -4.98 -1.34
CA GLY A 118 18.47 -4.46 -1.02
C GLY A 118 19.44 -5.54 -0.55
N CYS A 119 18.99 -6.48 0.29
CA CYS A 119 19.80 -7.62 0.71
C CYS A 119 20.14 -8.55 -0.47
N ASN A 120 19.17 -8.82 -1.34
CA ASN A 120 19.35 -9.73 -2.47
C ASN A 120 20.26 -9.13 -3.55
N VAL A 121 20.28 -7.81 -3.76
CA VAL A 121 21.26 -7.15 -4.63
C VAL A 121 22.69 -7.47 -4.18
N ILE A 122 22.95 -7.40 -2.86
CA ILE A 122 24.27 -7.72 -2.31
C ILE A 122 24.55 -9.22 -2.39
N ASN A 123 23.56 -10.06 -2.09
CA ASN A 123 23.74 -11.51 -2.18
C ASN A 123 24.04 -11.94 -3.63
N ASP A 124 23.33 -11.40 -4.61
CA ASP A 124 23.57 -11.65 -6.03
C ASP A 124 24.98 -11.21 -6.46
N LEU A 125 25.43 -10.03 -6.00
CA LEU A 125 26.77 -9.52 -6.30
C LEU A 125 27.92 -10.40 -5.75
N PHE A 126 27.69 -11.11 -4.64
CA PHE A 126 28.68 -11.94 -3.97
C PHE A 126 28.39 -13.44 -4.05
N ASP A 127 27.55 -13.87 -5.00
CA ASP A 127 27.16 -15.27 -5.22
C ASP A 127 26.63 -15.96 -3.94
N GLN A 128 25.94 -15.20 -3.08
CA GLN A 128 25.29 -15.70 -1.88
C GLN A 128 23.83 -16.10 -2.17
N PRO A 129 23.25 -17.02 -1.38
CA PRO A 129 21.85 -17.41 -1.53
C PRO A 129 20.88 -16.22 -1.44
N LEU A 130 19.95 -16.13 -2.39
CA LEU A 130 18.89 -15.13 -2.38
C LEU A 130 17.81 -15.48 -1.34
N LEU A 131 17.21 -14.45 -0.75
CA LEU A 131 16.15 -14.56 0.25
C LEU A 131 14.78 -14.34 -0.41
N ALA A 132 13.91 -15.35 -0.33
CA ALA A 132 12.55 -15.24 -0.82
C ALA A 132 11.69 -14.37 0.13
N LEU A 133 10.79 -13.57 -0.44
CA LEU A 133 9.81 -12.79 0.31
C LEU A 133 8.39 -13.32 0.07
N ARG A 134 7.75 -13.82 1.12
CA ARG A 134 6.31 -14.13 1.16
C ARG A 134 5.69 -13.52 2.41
N ILE A 135 4.49 -12.96 2.28
CA ILE A 135 3.69 -12.35 3.35
C ILE A 135 2.26 -12.87 3.19
N PRO A 136 1.94 -14.07 3.69
CA PRO A 136 0.66 -14.76 3.41
C PRO A 136 -0.51 -14.22 4.24
N TRP A 137 -0.46 -12.94 4.60
CA TRP A 137 -1.49 -12.26 5.37
C TRP A 137 -1.56 -10.79 4.97
N TYR A 138 -2.75 -10.22 5.09
CA TYR A 138 -3.00 -8.84 4.74
C TYR A 138 -3.76 -8.14 5.87
N VAL A 139 -3.31 -6.92 6.21
CA VAL A 139 -4.00 -6.07 7.16
C VAL A 139 -4.25 -4.69 6.56
N THR A 140 -5.30 -4.01 7.02
CA THR A 140 -5.49 -2.59 6.72
C THR A 140 -6.08 -1.92 7.95
N VAL A 141 -5.49 -0.79 8.34
CA VAL A 141 -6.02 0.06 9.40
C VAL A 141 -6.26 1.45 8.81
N LEU A 142 -7.53 1.80 8.65
CA LEU A 142 -7.97 3.08 8.09
C LEU A 142 -8.34 4.01 9.22
N ASP A 143 -7.69 5.17 9.24
CA ASP A 143 -8.02 6.26 10.15
C ASP A 143 -9.31 6.94 9.69
N LEU A 144 -10.21 7.22 10.64
CA LEU A 144 -11.51 7.86 10.40
C LEU A 144 -11.63 9.17 11.19
N GLY A 145 -10.50 9.85 11.43
CA GLY A 145 -10.49 11.14 12.13
C GLY A 145 -10.92 11.01 13.59
N SER A 146 -11.88 11.84 14.00
CA SER A 146 -12.49 11.83 15.34
C SER A 146 -13.33 10.58 15.60
N ALA A 147 -13.84 9.91 14.56
CA ALA A 147 -14.61 8.68 14.68
C ALA A 147 -13.74 7.43 15.00
N GLY A 148 -12.43 7.62 15.21
CA GLY A 148 -11.50 6.55 15.51
C GLY A 148 -10.87 5.96 14.23
N ALA A 149 -10.88 4.64 14.11
CA ALA A 149 -10.35 3.93 12.95
C ALA A 149 -11.09 2.60 12.74
N VAL A 150 -10.84 1.93 11.62
CA VAL A 150 -11.29 0.55 11.36
C VAL A 150 -10.10 -0.32 10.97
N TYR A 151 -9.95 -1.45 11.64
CA TYR A 151 -8.91 -2.46 11.40
C TYR A 151 -9.55 -3.71 10.80
N THR A 152 -9.07 -4.10 9.61
CA THR A 152 -9.42 -5.35 8.95
C THR A 152 -8.22 -6.30 8.81
N GLU A 153 -8.49 -7.60 8.87
CA GLU A 153 -7.54 -8.68 8.55
C GLU A 153 -8.03 -9.56 7.38
N GLY A 154 -7.07 -10.22 6.75
CA GLY A 154 -7.29 -11.12 5.61
C GLY A 154 -7.44 -10.39 4.28
N TRP A 155 -7.36 -11.15 3.19
CA TRP A 155 -7.57 -10.63 1.84
C TRP A 155 -9.03 -10.22 1.61
N GLU A 156 -9.97 -10.84 2.34
CA GLU A 156 -11.39 -10.49 2.40
C GLU A 156 -11.66 -9.23 3.23
N ARG A 157 -10.66 -8.76 3.99
CA ARG A 157 -10.72 -7.54 4.84
C ARG A 157 -11.87 -7.58 5.84
N LYS A 158 -11.92 -8.64 6.65
CA LYS A 158 -12.89 -8.77 7.75
C LYS A 158 -12.54 -7.79 8.86
N VAL A 159 -13.51 -7.03 9.35
CA VAL A 159 -13.29 -6.10 10.48
C VAL A 159 -12.99 -6.91 11.75
N VAL A 160 -11.89 -6.57 12.41
CA VAL A 160 -11.46 -7.19 13.69
C VAL A 160 -11.43 -6.19 14.85
N SER A 161 -11.37 -4.89 14.56
CA SER A 161 -11.43 -3.83 15.56
C SER A 161 -11.91 -2.52 14.92
N GLN A 162 -12.54 -1.65 15.72
CA GLN A 162 -13.00 -0.33 15.29
C GLN A 162 -12.93 0.69 16.43
N GLY A 163 -13.11 1.98 16.13
CA GLY A 163 -13.12 3.06 17.11
C GLY A 163 -11.73 3.33 17.72
N ALA A 164 -11.70 3.63 19.02
CA ALA A 164 -10.48 3.99 19.74
C ALA A 164 -9.41 2.88 19.77
N PRO A 165 -9.72 1.60 20.00
CA PRO A 165 -8.72 0.53 19.94
C PRO A 165 -8.01 0.45 18.58
N ALA A 166 -8.77 0.48 17.48
CA ALA A 166 -8.19 0.51 16.13
C ALA A 166 -7.36 1.78 15.88
N LYS A 167 -7.77 2.93 16.45
CA LYS A 167 -7.04 4.20 16.34
C LYS A 167 -5.67 4.10 17.02
N THR A 168 -5.61 3.51 18.22
CA THR A 168 -4.35 3.26 18.93
C THR A 168 -3.41 2.38 18.09
N THR A 169 -3.95 1.32 17.47
CA THR A 169 -3.17 0.48 16.55
C THR A 169 -2.65 1.30 15.36
N LYS A 170 -3.50 2.12 14.73
CA LYS A 170 -3.11 2.99 13.62
C LYS A 170 -2.00 3.96 14.00
N GLN A 171 -2.12 4.60 15.16
CA GLN A 171 -1.12 5.54 15.66
C GLN A 171 0.21 4.83 15.94
N SER A 172 0.20 3.64 16.54
CA SER A 172 1.42 2.84 16.74
C SER A 172 2.11 2.50 15.41
N ILE A 173 1.33 2.11 14.39
CA ILE A 173 1.84 1.87 13.02
C ILE A 173 2.48 3.14 12.47
N ASN A 174 1.73 4.25 12.46
CA ASN A 174 2.10 5.50 11.81
C ASN A 174 3.07 6.39 12.60
N THR A 175 3.50 6.01 13.80
CA THR A 175 4.44 6.81 14.59
C THR A 175 5.65 6.02 15.09
N ARG A 176 5.58 4.69 15.08
CA ARG A 176 6.64 3.82 15.62
C ARG A 176 7.02 2.72 14.65
N ARG A 177 6.05 1.87 14.27
CA ARG A 177 6.31 0.59 13.61
C ARG A 177 6.92 0.72 12.21
N ILE A 178 6.52 1.75 11.46
CA ILE A 178 6.96 1.93 10.08
C ILE A 178 8.16 2.86 9.90
N TYR A 179 8.58 3.55 10.96
CA TYR A 179 9.69 4.48 10.91
C TYR A 179 11.01 3.81 11.33
N PRO A 180 12.15 4.22 10.76
CA PRO A 180 13.44 3.86 11.30
C PRO A 180 13.63 4.48 12.71
N PRO A 181 14.51 3.90 13.55
CA PRO A 181 14.91 4.52 14.81
C PRO A 181 15.39 5.96 14.60
N LEU A 182 14.88 6.90 15.40
CA LEU A 182 15.23 8.33 15.30
C LEU A 182 16.38 8.74 16.23
N ASN A 183 17.07 7.78 16.83
CA ASN A 183 18.12 8.02 17.82
C ASN A 183 19.50 8.36 17.20
N GLY A 184 19.61 8.41 15.87
CA GLY A 184 20.86 8.68 15.15
C GLY A 184 21.89 7.54 15.21
N SER A 185 21.58 6.41 15.85
CA SER A 185 22.48 5.26 15.96
C SER A 185 22.56 4.53 14.63
N ARG A 186 23.75 4.55 14.02
CA ARG A 186 24.03 3.79 12.78
C ARG A 186 23.72 2.30 12.96
N ALA A 187 24.09 1.73 14.11
CA ALA A 187 23.86 0.32 14.40
C ALA A 187 22.36 -0.02 14.41
N ASP A 188 21.54 0.82 15.04
CA ASP A 188 20.09 0.60 15.13
C ASP A 188 19.39 0.81 13.78
N LEU A 189 19.85 1.77 12.99
CA LEU A 189 19.37 1.99 11.62
C LEU A 189 19.64 0.76 10.72
N LEU A 190 20.86 0.21 10.80
CA LEU A 190 21.23 -0.99 10.05
C LEU A 190 20.45 -2.22 10.54
N ALA A 191 20.31 -2.39 11.86
CA ALA A 191 19.50 -3.47 12.44
C ALA A 191 18.03 -3.40 11.99
N ALA A 192 17.46 -2.18 11.92
CA ALA A 192 16.10 -1.96 11.44
C ALA A 192 15.91 -2.22 9.93
N ALA A 193 16.99 -2.31 9.16
CA ALA A 193 16.99 -2.64 7.74
C ALA A 193 17.09 -4.15 7.46
N ALA A 194 17.29 -4.98 8.48
CA ALA A 194 17.39 -6.43 8.32
C ALA A 194 16.19 -7.01 7.55
N PRO A 195 16.40 -7.99 6.63
CA PRO A 195 15.34 -8.60 5.81
C PRO A 195 14.46 -9.52 6.67
N ARG A 196 13.66 -8.91 7.53
CA ARG A 196 12.71 -9.57 8.43
C ARG A 196 11.33 -8.94 8.27
N VAL A 197 10.34 -9.79 8.05
CA VAL A 197 8.93 -9.40 8.05
C VAL A 197 8.49 -9.18 9.50
N GLN A 198 7.91 -8.01 9.77
CA GLN A 198 7.34 -7.71 11.09
C GLN A 198 6.01 -8.45 11.25
N PRO A 199 5.66 -8.93 12.45
CA PRO A 199 4.37 -9.57 12.69
C PRO A 199 3.22 -8.57 12.52
N ARG A 200 2.00 -9.10 12.40
CA ARG A 200 0.76 -8.29 12.40
C ARG A 200 0.68 -7.39 13.65
N PRO A 201 0.08 -6.19 13.54
CA PRO A 201 -0.11 -5.28 14.66
C PRO A 201 -1.22 -5.71 15.60
#